data_AF-Q37114-F1
#
_entry.id   AF-Q37114-F1
#
_cell.length_a   1.000
_cell.length_b   1.000
_cell.length_c   1.000
_cell.angle_alpha   90.00
_cell.angle_beta   90.00
_cell.angle_gamma   90.00
#
_symmetry.space_group_name_H-M   'P 1'
#
loop_
_entity.id
_entity.type
_entity.pdbx_description
1 polymer ?
#
loop_
_entity_poly.entity_id
_entity_poly.type
_entity_poly.pdbx_seq_one_letter_code
_entity_poly.pdbx_strand_id
1 'polypeptide(L)'
;MSTMAESRDNLAVPVGEITPKDDYIIKEFYTLTNLEKDIKSFVRKHGNTGVYIWINKENGKRYVGSSINLANRLNYYFILNFNDNNLAVRALAKYGFESFRLVLILMPNSDIREVRGLEQHFLDNFVMPYNVAMNALGFSSGENHPNYGIGVSKTALEASSLVRSVPIFAYDYNGEFIGSYDSIDKASKALNVISKTISQNRDTGNLVYNLYYFYSTEQTHIDLKPVPEKVNGLAELVFAYDIDGNLIGKYSSGGEASKALGVSTSSINKGKNTGKLISNKFCFFSTEQETPFKPIPPKLPGKAKATFVYDSDNNFVGEFGSVRAAAKALNIPKSTANAHVDDGYLIGGKYYFYSSKKE
;
A
#
# COMPACT_ATOMS: atom_id res chain seq x y z
N MET A 1 28.62 9.91 36.16
CA MET A 1 28.42 8.45 36.16
C MET A 1 26.98 8.22 35.74
N SER A 2 26.60 7.67 34.60
CA SER A 2 27.24 6.72 33.69
C SER A 2 26.81 7.06 32.24
N THR A 3 27.73 6.96 31.30
CA THR A 3 27.59 7.33 29.89
C THR A 3 26.83 6.27 29.10
N MET A 4 25.68 6.63 28.51
CA MET A 4 24.97 5.83 27.48
C MET A 4 25.68 5.91 26.12
N ALA A 5 26.93 5.44 26.07
CA ALA A 5 27.75 5.41 24.85
C ALA A 5 28.13 3.97 24.41
N GLU A 6 27.54 2.94 25.00
CA GLU A 6 27.88 1.54 24.69
C GLU A 6 26.68 0.78 24.13
N SER A 7 26.45 0.88 22.81
CA SER A 7 25.82 -0.22 22.05
C SER A 7 25.97 -0.16 20.53
N ARG A 8 26.85 0.67 19.96
CA ARG A 8 26.96 0.85 18.49
C ARG A 8 28.07 0.07 17.79
N ASP A 9 28.81 -0.79 18.50
CA ASP A 9 29.99 -1.49 17.95
C ASP A 9 29.89 -3.02 17.82
N ASN A 10 28.70 -3.62 17.82
CA ASN A 10 28.54 -5.02 17.36
C ASN A 10 28.48 -5.13 15.82
N LEU A 11 29.36 -4.38 15.14
CA LEU A 11 29.53 -4.32 13.68
C LEU A 11 30.56 -5.33 13.13
N ALA A 12 31.23 -6.09 13.99
CA ALA A 12 31.91 -7.31 13.58
C ALA A 12 30.87 -8.44 13.47
N VAL A 13 30.77 -9.09 12.30
CA VAL A 13 30.39 -10.50 12.32
C VAL A 13 31.47 -11.16 13.18
N PRO A 14 31.16 -11.87 14.28
CA PRO A 14 32.15 -12.74 14.86
C PRO A 14 32.34 -13.85 13.83
N VAL A 15 33.30 -13.64 12.93
CA VAL A 15 33.86 -14.68 12.08
C VAL A 15 34.41 -15.82 12.96
N GLY A 16 34.61 -15.58 14.26
CA GLY A 16 35.05 -16.54 15.27
C GLY A 16 34.01 -17.52 15.82
N GLU A 17 32.73 -17.50 15.42
CA GLU A 17 31.74 -18.52 15.86
C GLU A 17 31.39 -19.56 14.79
N ILE A 18 31.82 -19.36 13.55
CA ILE A 18 31.90 -20.46 12.59
C ILE A 18 33.25 -21.11 12.88
N THR A 19 33.29 -22.26 13.57
CA THR A 19 34.44 -23.17 13.43
C THR A 19 34.46 -23.55 11.96
N PRO A 20 35.31 -22.93 11.13
CA PRO A 20 35.34 -23.28 9.73
C PRO A 20 35.83 -24.73 9.70
N LYS A 21 35.25 -25.58 8.84
CA LYS A 21 36.03 -26.76 8.44
C LYS A 21 37.38 -26.23 7.94
N ASP A 22 38.47 -26.96 8.20
CA ASP A 22 39.85 -26.49 7.99
C ASP A 22 40.16 -25.95 6.57
N ASP A 23 39.24 -26.14 5.61
CA ASP A 23 39.33 -25.75 4.21
C ASP A 23 38.55 -24.47 3.82
N TYR A 24 37.79 -23.84 4.72
CA TYR A 24 37.04 -22.62 4.37
C TYR A 24 37.95 -21.40 4.23
N ILE A 25 37.70 -20.58 3.21
CA ILE A 25 38.49 -19.37 2.93
C ILE A 25 37.59 -18.14 3.01
N ILE A 26 37.91 -17.23 3.93
CA ILE A 26 37.13 -16.00 4.14
C ILE A 26 37.88 -14.80 3.55
N LYS A 27 37.18 -14.00 2.76
CA LYS A 27 37.72 -12.77 2.17
C LYS A 27 36.72 -11.65 2.21
N GLU A 28 37.19 -10.50 2.66
CA GLU A 28 36.41 -9.26 2.64
C GLU A 28 36.92 -8.30 1.56
N PHE A 29 35.98 -7.64 0.89
CA PHE A 29 36.21 -6.62 -0.12
C PHE A 29 35.61 -5.29 0.36
N TYR A 30 36.47 -4.28 0.56
CA TYR A 30 36.13 -2.98 1.14
C TYR A 30 36.14 -1.82 0.13
N THR A 31 36.89 -1.94 -0.96
CA THR A 31 37.17 -0.90 -1.97
C THR A 31 36.86 -1.42 -3.37
N LEU A 32 36.28 -0.59 -4.25
CA LEU A 32 35.58 -1.12 -5.44
C LEU A 32 36.13 -0.67 -6.78
N THR A 33 37.28 0.00 -6.82
CA THR A 33 38.02 0.14 -8.08
C THR A 33 38.39 -1.27 -8.58
N ASN A 34 37.64 -1.74 -9.58
CA ASN A 34 37.70 -3.09 -10.17
C ASN A 34 37.11 -4.26 -9.36
N LEU A 35 36.13 -4.01 -8.48
CA LEU A 35 35.53 -5.06 -7.61
C LEU A 35 35.19 -6.35 -8.37
N GLU A 36 34.50 -6.24 -9.50
CA GLU A 36 34.05 -7.40 -10.29
C GLU A 36 35.24 -8.27 -10.72
N LYS A 37 36.32 -7.64 -11.21
CA LYS A 37 37.52 -8.33 -11.67
C LYS A 37 38.24 -9.02 -10.51
N ASP A 38 38.34 -8.35 -9.37
CA ASP A 38 39.02 -8.86 -8.19
C ASP A 38 38.28 -10.04 -7.56
N ILE A 39 36.95 -9.94 -7.44
CA ILE A 39 36.10 -11.06 -7.01
C ILE A 39 36.26 -12.24 -7.98
N LYS A 40 36.12 -12.01 -9.29
CA LYS A 40 36.23 -13.09 -10.29
C LYS A 40 37.62 -13.74 -10.23
N SER A 41 38.68 -12.97 -10.04
CA SER A 41 40.04 -13.49 -9.87
C SER A 41 40.17 -14.34 -8.60
N PHE A 42 39.69 -13.83 -7.47
CA PHE A 42 39.75 -14.50 -6.18
C PHE A 42 38.98 -15.83 -6.18
N VAL A 43 37.73 -15.81 -6.63
CA VAL A 43 36.84 -16.98 -6.70
C VAL A 43 37.39 -18.05 -7.67
N ARG A 44 37.98 -17.65 -8.80
CA ARG A 44 38.66 -18.61 -9.71
C ARG A 44 39.87 -19.28 -9.08
N LYS A 45 40.62 -18.56 -8.25
CA LYS A 45 41.85 -19.08 -7.62
C LYS A 45 41.57 -19.96 -6.41
N HIS A 46 40.56 -19.61 -5.61
CA HIS A 46 40.37 -20.17 -4.27
C HIS A 46 39.11 -21.04 -4.12
N GLY A 47 38.25 -21.09 -5.13
CA GLY A 47 37.04 -21.90 -5.12
C GLY A 47 35.79 -21.09 -5.46
N ASN A 48 34.86 -21.74 -6.18
CA ASN A 48 33.67 -21.09 -6.73
C ASN A 48 32.37 -21.44 -5.98
N THR A 49 32.49 -22.12 -4.86
CA THR A 49 31.37 -22.58 -4.03
C THR A 49 31.43 -21.89 -2.69
N GLY A 50 30.31 -21.42 -2.15
CA GLY A 50 30.26 -20.80 -0.83
C GLY A 50 29.10 -19.85 -0.59
N VAL A 51 29.23 -19.07 0.49
CA VAL A 51 28.27 -18.07 0.95
C VAL A 51 28.86 -16.68 0.76
N TYR A 52 28.01 -15.70 0.47
CA TYR A 52 28.39 -14.29 0.36
C TYR A 52 27.44 -13.40 1.15
N ILE A 53 27.99 -12.32 1.71
CA ILE A 53 27.24 -11.35 2.52
C ILE A 53 27.52 -9.94 2.03
N TRP A 54 26.48 -9.25 1.56
CA TRP A 54 26.53 -7.81 1.31
C TRP A 54 26.18 -7.06 2.58
N ILE A 55 27.00 -6.09 2.97
CA ILE A 55 26.79 -5.29 4.18
C ILE A 55 26.83 -3.82 3.78
N ASN A 56 25.72 -3.11 3.96
CA ASN A 56 25.67 -1.66 3.78
C ASN A 56 26.37 -0.98 4.95
N LYS A 57 27.43 -0.22 4.67
CA LYS A 57 28.28 0.46 5.66
C LYS A 57 27.59 1.65 6.31
N GLU A 58 26.63 2.28 5.63
CA GLU A 58 25.91 3.45 6.15
C GLU A 58 24.87 3.08 7.20
N ASN A 59 24.14 1.98 6.99
CA ASN A 59 23.00 1.60 7.84
C ASN A 59 23.10 0.21 8.47
N GLY A 60 24.20 -0.52 8.23
CA GLY A 60 24.46 -1.84 8.81
C GLY A 60 23.59 -2.98 8.28
N LYS A 61 22.65 -2.73 7.36
CA LYS A 61 21.74 -3.75 6.81
C LYS A 61 22.51 -4.73 5.93
N ARG A 62 22.09 -5.99 5.99
CA ARG A 62 22.82 -7.13 5.42
C ARG A 62 21.93 -7.98 4.52
N TYR A 63 22.56 -8.60 3.52
CA TYR A 63 22.01 -9.67 2.68
C TYR A 63 22.95 -10.85 2.72
N VAL A 64 22.44 -12.07 2.88
CA VAL A 64 23.19 -13.31 2.70
C VAL A 64 22.66 -14.12 1.52
N GLY A 65 23.54 -14.78 0.78
CA GLY A 65 23.15 -15.76 -0.22
C GLY A 65 24.22 -16.84 -0.41
N SER A 66 23.83 -17.98 -0.97
CA SER A 66 24.74 -19.08 -1.31
C SER A 66 24.85 -19.32 -2.82
N SER A 67 25.92 -19.98 -3.24
CA SER A 67 26.00 -20.61 -4.56
C SER A 67 27.09 -21.68 -4.65
N ILE A 68 26.87 -22.68 -5.50
CA ILE A 68 27.93 -23.56 -6.03
C ILE A 68 28.69 -22.92 -7.21
N ASN A 69 28.26 -21.74 -7.67
CA ASN A 69 28.93 -20.94 -8.68
C ASN A 69 28.82 -19.44 -8.35
N LEU A 70 29.61 -19.02 -7.37
CA LEU A 70 29.69 -17.64 -6.88
C LEU A 70 30.05 -16.64 -7.98
N ALA A 71 30.92 -16.99 -8.93
CA ALA A 71 31.29 -16.10 -10.03
C ALA A 71 30.06 -15.70 -10.86
N ASN A 72 29.22 -16.66 -11.24
CA ASN A 72 27.98 -16.38 -11.95
C ASN A 72 26.95 -15.69 -11.05
N ARG A 73 26.81 -16.14 -9.80
CA ARG A 73 25.85 -15.57 -8.85
C ARG A 73 26.14 -14.12 -8.52
N LEU A 74 27.41 -13.74 -8.37
CA LEU A 74 27.83 -12.38 -8.07
C LEU A 74 27.77 -11.48 -9.31
N ASN A 75 27.96 -12.02 -10.51
CA ASN A 75 27.84 -11.26 -11.78
C ASN A 75 26.46 -10.58 -11.92
N TYR A 76 25.41 -11.23 -11.42
CA TYR A 76 24.05 -10.70 -11.40
C TYR A 76 23.92 -9.35 -10.67
N TYR A 77 24.70 -9.13 -9.60
CA TYR A 77 24.62 -7.87 -8.84
C TYR A 77 25.28 -6.69 -9.56
N PHE A 78 26.22 -6.94 -10.47
CA PHE A 78 26.88 -5.89 -11.27
C PHE A 78 26.00 -5.39 -12.43
N ILE A 79 24.94 -6.13 -12.76
CA ILE A 79 23.90 -5.70 -13.69
C ILE A 79 22.79 -5.05 -12.87
N LEU A 80 23.02 -3.81 -12.43
CA LEU A 80 22.08 -3.08 -11.56
C LEU A 80 20.74 -2.86 -12.28
N ASN A 81 19.67 -3.45 -11.75
CA ASN A 81 18.30 -3.24 -12.22
C ASN A 81 17.43 -2.71 -11.08
N PHE A 82 16.96 -1.46 -11.19
CA PHE A 82 16.11 -0.82 -10.18
C PHE A 82 14.74 -1.51 -10.00
N ASN A 83 14.29 -2.25 -11.01
CA ASN A 83 13.03 -2.99 -10.99
C ASN A 83 13.18 -4.45 -10.53
N ASP A 84 14.36 -4.84 -10.04
CA ASP A 84 14.58 -6.19 -9.55
C ASP A 84 13.81 -6.47 -8.25
N ASN A 85 13.27 -7.67 -8.09
CA ASN A 85 12.56 -8.08 -6.88
C ASN A 85 13.52 -8.34 -5.70
N ASN A 86 14.83 -8.49 -5.96
CA ASN A 86 15.86 -8.68 -4.94
C ASN A 86 16.20 -7.35 -4.24
N LEU A 87 15.89 -7.26 -2.95
CA LEU A 87 16.13 -6.05 -2.15
C LEU A 87 17.61 -5.65 -2.09
N ALA A 88 18.54 -6.61 -2.16
CA ALA A 88 19.97 -6.32 -2.16
C ALA A 88 20.40 -5.61 -3.46
N VAL A 89 19.88 -6.03 -4.62
CA VAL A 89 20.14 -5.37 -5.91
C VAL A 89 19.59 -3.94 -5.90
N ARG A 90 18.36 -3.75 -5.41
CA ARG A 90 17.76 -2.42 -5.27
C ARG A 90 18.53 -1.52 -4.32
N ALA A 91 19.04 -2.07 -3.22
CA ALA A 91 19.85 -1.32 -2.26
C ALA A 91 21.22 -0.94 -2.86
N LEU A 92 21.90 -1.85 -3.55
CA LEU A 92 23.13 -1.55 -4.29
C LEU A 92 22.91 -0.47 -5.36
N ALA A 93 21.77 -0.51 -6.08
CA ALA A 93 21.41 0.51 -7.06
C ALA A 93 21.10 1.88 -6.42
N LYS A 94 20.52 1.90 -5.21
CA LYS A 94 20.17 3.13 -4.48
C LYS A 94 21.39 3.82 -3.85
N TYR A 95 22.21 3.08 -3.11
CA TYR A 95 23.33 3.65 -2.34
C TYR A 95 24.66 3.60 -3.10
N GLY A 96 24.73 2.84 -4.20
CA GLY A 96 25.98 2.57 -4.91
C GLY A 96 26.82 1.50 -4.22
N PHE A 97 27.75 0.90 -4.98
CA PHE A 97 28.62 -0.13 -4.43
C PHE A 97 29.51 0.39 -3.30
N GLU A 98 29.98 1.64 -3.37
CA GLU A 98 30.91 2.26 -2.40
C GLU A 98 30.35 2.31 -0.99
N SER A 99 29.03 2.26 -0.83
CA SER A 99 28.35 2.18 0.46
C SER A 99 28.24 0.76 0.99
N PHE A 100 28.81 -0.24 0.32
CA PHE A 100 28.79 -1.65 0.74
C PHE A 100 30.19 -2.23 0.91
N ARG A 101 30.27 -3.28 1.72
CA ARG A 101 31.36 -4.26 1.71
C ARG A 101 30.79 -5.64 1.39
N LEU A 102 31.60 -6.48 0.75
CA LEU A 102 31.26 -7.87 0.45
C LEU A 102 32.15 -8.82 1.25
N VAL A 103 31.53 -9.77 1.95
CA VAL A 103 32.23 -10.90 2.58
C VAL A 103 31.96 -12.14 1.75
N LEU A 104 33.02 -12.85 1.36
CA LEU A 104 32.94 -14.18 0.75
C LEU A 104 33.45 -15.21 1.74
N ILE A 105 32.69 -16.28 1.91
CA ILE A 105 33.07 -17.49 2.65
C ILE A 105 33.09 -18.61 1.62
N LEU A 106 34.26 -18.88 1.06
CA LEU A 106 34.46 -19.97 0.12
C LEU A 106 34.48 -21.28 0.89
N MET A 107 33.73 -22.25 0.36
CA MET A 107 33.59 -23.59 0.88
C MET A 107 34.01 -24.56 -0.23
N PRO A 108 35.32 -24.69 -0.51
CA PRO A 108 35.80 -25.65 -1.49
C PRO A 108 35.26 -27.05 -1.18
N ASN A 109 34.97 -27.85 -2.21
CA ASN A 109 34.50 -29.23 -2.08
C ASN A 109 33.15 -29.43 -1.36
N SER A 110 32.41 -28.36 -1.03
CA SER A 110 31.10 -28.47 -0.39
C SER A 110 29.98 -28.71 -1.40
N ASP A 111 28.97 -29.50 -1.02
CA ASP A 111 27.78 -29.70 -1.83
C ASP A 111 26.73 -28.59 -1.61
N ILE A 112 25.69 -28.56 -2.45
CA ILE A 112 24.64 -27.54 -2.36
C ILE A 112 23.91 -27.51 -1.01
N ARG A 113 23.82 -28.64 -0.30
CA ARG A 113 23.14 -28.72 1.00
C ARG A 113 24.01 -28.10 2.08
N GLU A 114 25.31 -28.36 2.06
CA GLU A 114 26.26 -27.75 3.00
C GLU A 114 26.27 -26.22 2.86
N VAL A 115 26.34 -25.72 1.62
CA VAL A 115 26.40 -24.27 1.37
C VAL A 115 25.07 -23.59 1.76
N ARG A 116 23.93 -24.21 1.44
CA ARG A 116 22.62 -23.70 1.87
C ARG A 116 22.40 -23.81 3.38
N GLY A 117 22.98 -24.83 4.02
CA GLY A 117 22.97 -24.97 5.47
C GLY A 117 23.66 -23.80 6.15
N LEU A 118 24.80 -23.35 5.61
CA LEU A 118 25.48 -22.16 6.12
C LEU A 118 24.70 -20.87 5.85
N GLU A 119 24.08 -20.71 4.67
CA GLU A 119 23.16 -19.58 4.42
C GLU A 119 22.01 -19.56 5.43
N GLN A 120 21.40 -20.72 5.71
CA GLN A 120 20.33 -20.84 6.70
C GLN A 120 20.82 -20.50 8.11
N HIS A 121 22.01 -20.96 8.50
CA HIS A 121 22.62 -20.59 9.77
C HIS A 121 22.75 -19.07 9.92
N PHE A 122 23.12 -18.35 8.86
CA PHE A 122 23.15 -16.89 8.88
C PHE A 122 21.76 -16.25 9.02
N LEU A 123 20.74 -16.79 8.34
CA LEU A 123 19.36 -16.32 8.45
C LEU A 123 18.74 -16.59 9.83
N ASP A 124 19.14 -17.68 10.47
CA ASP A 124 18.65 -18.10 11.78
C ASP A 124 19.24 -17.26 12.92
N ASN A 125 20.54 -16.91 12.83
CA ASN A 125 21.28 -16.31 13.94
C ASN A 125 21.52 -14.81 13.78
N PHE A 126 21.30 -14.24 12.59
CA PHE A 126 21.55 -12.82 12.34
C PHE A 126 20.37 -12.13 11.65
N VAL A 127 20.22 -10.85 11.97
CA VAL A 127 19.24 -9.97 11.33
C VAL A 127 19.74 -9.63 9.91
N MET A 128 19.04 -10.14 8.89
CA MET A 128 19.36 -9.96 7.45
C MET A 128 18.25 -9.18 6.71
N PRO A 129 18.13 -7.85 6.85
CA PRO A 129 16.97 -7.08 6.36
C PRO A 129 16.76 -7.06 4.85
N TYR A 130 17.78 -7.41 4.06
CA TYR A 130 17.65 -7.49 2.60
C TYR A 130 17.22 -8.90 2.11
N ASN A 131 17.17 -9.90 2.98
CA ASN A 131 16.60 -11.21 2.67
C ASN A 131 15.08 -11.17 2.87
N VAL A 132 14.32 -11.33 1.78
CA VAL A 132 12.84 -11.39 1.85
C VAL A 132 12.38 -12.77 2.32
N ALA A 133 12.98 -13.82 1.75
CA ALA A 133 12.78 -15.19 2.18
C ALA A 133 13.80 -15.54 3.27
N MET A 134 13.31 -16.10 4.37
CA MET A 134 14.13 -16.54 5.51
C MET A 134 14.43 -18.05 5.46
N ASN A 135 14.31 -18.64 4.28
CA ASN A 135 14.59 -20.05 4.02
C ASN A 135 15.52 -20.17 2.79
N ALA A 136 16.76 -20.60 3.03
CA ALA A 136 17.78 -20.81 1.99
C ALA A 136 17.56 -22.11 1.19
N LEU A 137 16.77 -23.05 1.72
CA LEU A 137 16.42 -24.31 1.08
C LEU A 137 15.29 -24.15 0.04
N GLY A 138 14.70 -22.95 -0.04
CA GLY A 138 13.63 -22.59 -0.96
C GLY A 138 12.24 -22.94 -0.44
N PHE A 139 11.22 -22.21 -0.92
CA PHE A 139 9.83 -22.66 -0.82
C PHE A 139 9.59 -23.65 -1.94
N SER A 140 9.09 -24.83 -1.59
CA SER A 140 8.80 -25.86 -2.57
C SER A 140 7.31 -26.08 -2.64
N SER A 141 6.68 -25.57 -3.69
CA SER A 141 5.36 -26.03 -4.10
C SER A 141 5.49 -27.40 -4.76
N GLY A 142 4.73 -28.39 -4.29
CA GLY A 142 4.69 -29.76 -4.81
C GLY A 142 5.28 -30.78 -3.83
N GLU A 143 4.48 -31.81 -3.51
CA GLU A 143 4.80 -32.88 -2.53
C GLU A 143 6.09 -33.66 -2.85
N ASN A 144 6.51 -33.68 -4.12
CA ASN A 144 7.67 -34.44 -4.59
C ASN A 144 9.01 -33.69 -4.47
N HIS A 145 9.03 -32.46 -3.96
CA HIS A 145 10.29 -31.73 -3.81
C HIS A 145 11.01 -32.17 -2.53
N PRO A 146 12.34 -32.37 -2.55
CA PRO A 146 13.11 -32.82 -1.37
C PRO A 146 13.03 -31.90 -0.14
N ASN A 147 12.49 -30.69 -0.31
CA ASN A 147 12.29 -29.69 0.76
C ASN A 147 10.81 -29.38 1.05
N TYR A 148 9.88 -30.17 0.50
CA TYR A 148 8.46 -30.03 0.83
C TYR A 148 8.22 -30.28 2.32
N GLY A 149 7.51 -29.37 3.00
CA GLY A 149 7.25 -29.44 4.44
C GLY A 149 8.36 -28.91 5.35
N ILE A 150 9.53 -28.53 4.83
CA ILE A 150 10.58 -27.88 5.61
C ILE A 150 10.21 -26.40 5.83
N GLY A 151 9.61 -26.12 6.99
CA GLY A 151 9.23 -24.76 7.40
C GLY A 151 10.42 -23.86 7.69
N VAL A 152 10.17 -22.54 7.73
CA VAL A 152 11.13 -21.55 8.24
C VAL A 152 11.43 -21.87 9.70
N SER A 153 12.69 -21.85 10.11
CA SER A 153 13.07 -22.09 11.51
C SER A 153 12.42 -21.06 12.44
N LYS A 154 12.15 -21.44 13.69
CA LYS A 154 11.60 -20.52 14.70
C LYS A 154 12.53 -19.32 14.93
N THR A 155 13.83 -19.58 14.95
CA THR A 155 14.88 -18.56 15.13
C THR A 155 14.93 -17.58 13.95
N ALA A 156 14.81 -18.04 12.71
CA ALA A 156 14.70 -17.15 11.56
C ALA A 156 13.40 -16.33 11.55
N LEU A 157 12.30 -16.89 12.05
CA LEU A 157 11.06 -16.13 12.25
C LEU A 157 11.22 -15.05 13.33
N GLU A 158 11.93 -15.35 14.42
CA GLU A 158 12.27 -14.40 15.48
C GLU A 158 13.22 -13.30 14.95
N ALA A 159 14.29 -13.66 14.25
CA ALA A 159 15.20 -12.71 13.60
C ALA A 159 14.49 -11.82 12.56
N SER A 160 13.56 -12.39 11.78
CA SER A 160 12.71 -11.63 10.85
C SER A 160 11.75 -10.69 11.60
N SER A 161 11.21 -11.13 12.73
CA SER A 161 10.33 -10.30 13.56
C SER A 161 11.09 -9.11 14.11
N LEU A 162 12.36 -9.27 14.50
CA LEU A 162 13.23 -8.16 14.92
C LEU A 162 13.43 -7.10 13.83
N VAL A 163 13.52 -7.51 12.55
CA VAL A 163 13.54 -6.56 11.40
C VAL A 163 12.23 -5.78 11.31
N ARG A 164 11.11 -6.43 11.60
CA ARG A 164 9.77 -5.84 11.48
C ARG A 164 9.38 -4.99 12.68
N SER A 165 9.97 -5.24 13.85
CA SER A 165 9.75 -4.47 15.08
C SER A 165 10.66 -3.24 15.18
N VAL A 166 11.00 -2.63 14.05
CA VAL A 166 11.66 -1.32 14.04
C VAL A 166 10.57 -0.28 14.34
N PRO A 167 10.75 0.53 15.40
CA PRO A 167 9.76 1.52 15.76
C PRO A 167 9.58 2.55 14.64
N ILE A 168 8.35 3.03 14.52
CA ILE A 168 7.99 4.08 13.57
C ILE A 168 7.28 5.21 14.30
N PHE A 169 7.71 6.43 14.01
CA PHE A 169 7.21 7.65 14.61
C PHE A 169 6.23 8.28 13.62
N ALA A 170 5.03 8.60 14.10
CA ALA A 170 3.99 9.23 13.31
C ALA A 170 3.75 10.66 13.80
N TYR A 171 3.56 11.55 12.83
CA TYR A 171 3.24 12.96 13.04
C TYR A 171 2.00 13.30 12.24
N ASP A 172 1.21 14.26 12.70
CA ASP A 172 0.05 14.75 11.98
C ASP A 172 0.44 15.64 10.78
N TYR A 173 -0.54 16.20 10.07
CA TYR A 173 -0.31 17.04 8.90
C TYR A 173 0.28 18.42 9.23
N ASN A 174 0.26 18.83 10.51
CA ASN A 174 0.94 20.03 11.00
C ASN A 174 2.36 19.73 11.50
N GLY A 175 2.77 18.45 11.50
CA GLY A 175 4.05 18.03 12.04
C GLY A 175 4.05 17.81 13.55
N GLU A 176 2.89 17.78 14.20
CA GLU A 176 2.78 17.49 15.63
C GLU A 176 2.92 15.99 15.90
N PHE A 177 3.64 15.63 16.96
CA PHE A 177 3.90 14.24 17.30
C PHE A 177 2.63 13.51 17.77
N ILE A 178 2.29 12.41 17.10
CA ILE A 178 1.15 11.56 17.48
C ILE A 178 1.61 10.45 18.42
N GLY A 179 2.74 9.80 18.11
CA GLY A 179 3.24 8.68 18.88
C GLY A 179 4.24 7.81 18.13
N SER A 180 4.85 6.89 18.86
CA SER A 180 5.70 5.84 18.34
C SER A 180 4.99 4.48 18.40
N TYR A 181 5.26 3.64 17.40
CA TYR A 181 4.68 2.30 17.29
C TYR A 181 5.82 1.31 17.07
N ASP A 182 5.78 0.16 17.75
CA ASP A 182 6.87 -0.83 17.66
C ASP A 182 7.08 -1.40 16.25
N SER A 183 6.13 -1.20 15.32
CA SER A 183 6.28 -1.62 13.92
C SER A 183 5.36 -0.84 12.98
N ILE A 184 5.68 -0.89 11.69
CA ILE A 184 4.79 -0.41 10.61
C ILE A 184 3.40 -1.05 10.72
N ASP A 185 3.29 -2.33 11.06
CA ASP A 185 2.01 -3.00 11.17
C ASP A 185 1.18 -2.53 12.37
N LYS A 186 1.83 -2.19 13.49
CA LYS A 186 1.13 -1.57 14.63
C LYS A 186 0.65 -0.17 14.27
N ALA A 187 1.48 0.65 13.63
CA ALA A 187 1.09 1.97 13.15
C ALA A 187 -0.05 1.90 12.12
N SER A 188 0.04 0.96 11.18
CA SER A 188 -0.96 0.68 10.14
C SER A 188 -2.34 0.40 10.74
N LYS A 189 -2.41 -0.47 11.75
CA LYS A 189 -3.66 -0.79 12.45
C LYS A 189 -4.18 0.39 13.28
N ALA A 190 -3.30 1.07 14.01
CA ALA A 190 -3.69 2.17 14.90
C ALA A 190 -4.19 3.40 14.13
N LEU A 191 -3.54 3.74 13.02
CA LEU A 191 -3.83 4.94 12.22
C LEU A 191 -4.71 4.65 10.99
N ASN A 192 -5.08 3.38 10.78
CA ASN A 192 -5.83 2.91 9.62
C ASN A 192 -5.16 3.30 8.28
N VAL A 193 -3.83 3.13 8.20
CA VAL A 193 -3.02 3.43 7.01
C VAL A 193 -2.41 2.15 6.47
N ILE A 194 -2.48 1.91 5.16
CA ILE A 194 -1.93 0.69 4.56
C ILE A 194 -0.42 0.57 4.83
N SER A 195 0.03 -0.56 5.41
CA SER A 195 1.44 -0.83 5.77
C SER A 195 2.42 -0.57 4.61
N LYS A 196 2.02 -0.93 3.38
CA LYS A 196 2.82 -0.67 2.16
C LYS A 196 3.03 0.82 1.91
N THR A 197 1.99 1.64 2.10
CA THR A 197 2.05 3.09 1.91
C THR A 197 3.00 3.73 2.93
N ILE A 198 2.91 3.30 4.19
CA ILE A 198 3.83 3.73 5.26
C ILE A 198 5.26 3.39 4.87
N SER A 199 5.54 2.13 4.49
CA SER A 199 6.88 1.69 4.13
C SER A 199 7.48 2.46 2.94
N GLN A 200 6.67 2.90 1.98
CA GLN A 200 7.13 3.62 0.79
C GLN A 200 7.39 5.10 1.05
N ASN A 201 6.74 5.68 2.07
CA ASN A 201 6.84 7.11 2.39
C ASN A 201 7.59 7.38 3.71
N ARG A 202 8.07 6.34 4.40
CA ARG A 202 8.91 6.48 5.57
C ARG A 202 10.20 7.22 5.21
N ASP A 203 10.56 8.23 6.01
CA ASP A 203 11.78 9.03 5.86
C ASP A 203 11.84 9.87 4.56
N THR A 204 10.74 10.02 3.82
CA THR A 204 10.75 10.79 2.55
C THR A 204 10.29 12.25 2.71
N GLY A 205 9.73 12.60 3.87
CA GLY A 205 9.06 13.87 4.10
C GLY A 205 7.80 14.05 3.24
N ASN A 206 7.21 12.96 2.75
CA ASN A 206 5.94 13.00 2.02
C ASN A 206 4.78 12.82 2.99
N LEU A 207 3.75 13.66 2.83
CA LEU A 207 2.51 13.54 3.59
C LEU A 207 1.67 12.38 3.04
N VAL A 208 1.43 11.37 3.88
CA VAL A 208 0.64 10.18 3.55
C VAL A 208 -0.83 10.47 3.78
N TYR A 209 -1.65 10.22 2.75
CA TYR A 209 -3.11 10.44 2.76
C TYR A 209 -3.53 11.85 3.19
N ASN A 210 -2.65 12.84 3.05
CA ASN A 210 -2.85 14.21 3.55
C ASN A 210 -3.07 14.29 5.08
N LEU A 211 -2.58 13.30 5.83
CA LEU A 211 -2.83 13.18 7.27
C LEU A 211 -1.56 12.97 8.09
N TYR A 212 -0.61 12.19 7.59
CA TYR A 212 0.49 11.70 8.44
C TYR A 212 1.85 11.79 7.78
N TYR A 213 2.87 12.14 8.56
CA TYR A 213 4.26 11.86 8.22
C TYR A 213 4.77 10.66 9.02
N PHE A 214 5.68 9.90 8.42
CA PHE A 214 6.25 8.70 9.04
C PHE A 214 7.77 8.70 8.97
N TYR A 215 8.41 8.46 10.12
CA TYR A 215 9.87 8.42 10.25
C TYR A 215 10.34 7.22 11.05
N SER A 216 11.52 6.71 10.70
CA SER A 216 12.21 5.63 11.41
C SER A 216 12.87 6.09 12.72
N THR A 217 13.04 7.40 12.90
CA THR A 217 13.53 8.02 14.13
C THR A 217 12.61 9.16 14.53
N GLU A 218 12.61 9.49 15.82
CA GLU A 218 11.94 10.70 16.31
C GLU A 218 12.55 11.94 15.66
N GLN A 219 11.68 12.86 15.27
CA GLN A 219 12.02 14.15 14.66
C GLN A 219 11.72 15.27 15.66
N THR A 220 12.61 16.24 15.74
CA THR A 220 12.42 17.47 16.54
C THR A 220 11.66 18.54 15.76
N HIS A 221 11.65 18.46 14.43
CA HIS A 221 10.95 19.36 13.52
C HIS A 221 10.62 18.61 12.23
N ILE A 222 9.44 18.85 11.66
CA ILE A 222 9.06 18.33 10.35
C ILE A 222 9.06 19.50 9.36
N ASP A 223 9.91 19.41 8.33
CA ASP A 223 9.90 20.38 7.23
C ASP A 223 8.64 20.17 6.39
N LEU A 224 7.60 20.94 6.71
CA LEU A 224 6.33 20.90 5.99
C LEU A 224 6.56 21.35 4.55
N LYS A 225 6.52 20.38 3.61
CA LYS A 225 6.48 20.72 2.19
C LYS A 225 5.18 21.50 1.94
N PRO A 226 5.22 22.65 1.24
CA PRO A 226 4.02 23.40 0.92
C PRO A 226 3.03 22.48 0.22
N VAL A 227 1.83 22.36 0.79
CA VAL A 227 0.72 21.68 0.12
C VAL A 227 0.51 22.44 -1.19
N PRO A 228 0.63 21.80 -2.38
CA PRO A 228 0.54 22.53 -3.63
C PRO A 228 -0.80 23.25 -3.71
N GLU A 229 -0.74 24.59 -3.72
CA GLU A 229 -1.91 25.45 -3.92
C GLU A 229 -2.49 25.13 -5.29
N LYS A 230 -3.60 24.39 -5.29
CA LYS A 230 -4.35 23.94 -6.49
C LYS A 230 -3.54 23.08 -7.46
N VAL A 231 -3.53 21.77 -7.20
CA VAL A 231 -3.34 20.80 -8.27
C VAL A 231 -4.67 20.65 -9.00
N ASN A 232 -4.80 21.29 -10.17
CA ASN A 232 -5.85 20.96 -11.13
C ASN A 232 -5.81 19.44 -11.39
N GLY A 233 -6.74 18.70 -10.78
CA GLY A 233 -6.93 17.27 -11.04
C GLY A 233 -6.70 16.29 -9.89
N LEU A 234 -6.41 16.70 -8.64
CA LEU A 234 -6.27 15.75 -7.51
C LEU A 234 -7.08 16.14 -6.26
N ALA A 235 -8.00 15.21 -5.94
CA ALA A 235 -8.89 15.03 -4.80
C ALA A 235 -9.02 16.16 -3.75
N GLU A 236 -10.13 16.89 -3.85
CA GLU A 236 -10.71 17.65 -2.73
C GLU A 236 -10.91 16.71 -1.53
N LEU A 237 -10.45 17.13 -0.35
CA LEU A 237 -10.76 16.46 0.91
C LEU A 237 -12.27 16.29 1.04
N VAL A 238 -12.69 15.14 1.52
CA VAL A 238 -14.10 14.83 1.76
C VAL A 238 -14.29 14.62 3.25
N PHE A 239 -14.99 15.53 3.90
CA PHE A 239 -15.44 15.38 5.28
C PHE A 239 -16.82 14.73 5.25
N ALA A 240 -17.05 13.70 6.08
CA ALA A 240 -18.35 13.07 6.25
C ALA A 240 -18.91 13.40 7.63
N TYR A 241 -20.21 13.73 7.70
CA TYR A 241 -20.91 14.04 8.94
C TYR A 241 -22.15 13.16 9.09
N ASP A 242 -22.58 12.86 10.31
CA ASP A 242 -23.86 12.18 10.58
C ASP A 242 -25.08 13.10 10.37
N ILE A 243 -26.30 12.60 10.62
CA ILE A 243 -27.53 13.39 10.50
C ILE A 243 -27.63 14.58 11.44
N ASP A 244 -26.91 14.53 12.56
CA ASP A 244 -26.91 15.53 13.60
C ASP A 244 -25.81 16.58 13.36
N GLY A 245 -24.99 16.40 12.32
CA GLY A 245 -23.91 17.31 11.92
C GLY A 245 -22.57 17.02 12.59
N ASN A 246 -22.41 15.88 13.26
CA ASN A 246 -21.14 15.49 13.86
C ASN A 246 -20.21 14.89 12.82
N LEU A 247 -18.92 15.24 12.87
CA LEU A 247 -17.90 14.69 11.98
C LEU A 247 -17.69 13.19 12.26
N ILE A 248 -17.92 12.35 11.25
CA ILE A 248 -17.75 10.89 11.33
C ILE A 248 -16.54 10.39 10.52
N GLY A 249 -15.93 11.23 9.68
CA GLY A 249 -14.71 10.86 8.95
C GLY A 249 -14.14 11.95 8.06
N LYS A 250 -12.83 11.91 7.85
CA LYS A 250 -12.08 12.75 6.90
C LYS A 250 -11.39 11.84 5.90
N TYR A 251 -11.61 12.10 4.61
CA TYR A 251 -11.12 11.24 3.53
C TYR A 251 -10.33 12.07 2.53
N SER A 252 -9.24 11.49 2.04
CA SER A 252 -8.34 12.08 1.04
C SER A 252 -8.99 12.17 -0.34
N SER A 253 -10.11 11.47 -0.59
CA SER A 253 -10.88 11.56 -1.82
C SER A 253 -12.29 11.00 -1.66
N GLY A 254 -13.19 11.35 -2.59
CA GLY A 254 -14.51 10.71 -2.68
C GLY A 254 -14.45 9.20 -2.95
N GLY A 255 -13.37 8.71 -3.58
CA GLY A 255 -13.16 7.28 -3.80
C GLY A 255 -12.80 6.51 -2.52
N GLU A 256 -12.10 7.15 -1.59
CA GLU A 256 -11.80 6.60 -0.27
C GLU A 256 -13.03 6.62 0.63
N ALA A 257 -13.73 7.76 0.69
CA ALA A 257 -15.00 7.89 1.40
C ALA A 257 -16.02 6.83 0.93
N SER A 258 -16.05 6.54 -0.37
CA SER A 258 -16.91 5.53 -0.99
C SER A 258 -16.65 4.13 -0.44
N LYS A 259 -15.38 3.72 -0.35
CA LYS A 259 -14.97 2.42 0.20
C LYS A 259 -15.24 2.31 1.69
N ALA A 260 -14.95 3.37 2.45
CA ALA A 260 -15.09 3.37 3.90
C ALA A 260 -16.57 3.35 4.34
N LEU A 261 -17.44 4.08 3.65
CA LEU A 261 -18.84 4.27 4.04
C LEU A 261 -19.81 3.34 3.28
N GLY A 262 -19.34 2.62 2.27
CA GLY A 262 -20.19 1.81 1.41
C GLY A 262 -21.21 2.64 0.61
N VAL A 263 -20.83 3.88 0.26
CA VAL A 263 -21.65 4.85 -0.48
C VAL A 263 -21.03 5.10 -1.84
N SER A 264 -21.83 5.21 -2.91
CA SER A 264 -21.23 5.39 -4.25
C SER A 264 -20.44 6.70 -4.37
N THR A 265 -19.33 6.69 -5.10
CA THR A 265 -18.51 7.88 -5.38
C THR A 265 -19.34 8.97 -6.10
N SER A 266 -20.32 8.58 -6.90
CA SER A 266 -21.27 9.50 -7.56
C SER A 266 -22.16 10.21 -6.54
N SER A 267 -22.62 9.50 -5.50
CA SER A 267 -23.39 10.06 -4.39
C SER A 267 -22.57 11.06 -3.60
N ILE A 268 -21.32 10.73 -3.29
CA ILE A 268 -20.41 11.62 -2.55
C ILE A 268 -20.13 12.89 -3.36
N ASN A 269 -19.85 12.78 -4.66
CA ASN A 269 -19.61 13.93 -5.52
C ASN A 269 -20.83 14.85 -5.72
N LYS A 270 -22.05 14.30 -5.62
CA LYS A 270 -23.29 15.11 -5.61
C LYS A 270 -23.55 15.75 -4.24
N GLY A 271 -23.13 15.09 -3.16
CA GLY A 271 -23.37 15.51 -1.78
C GLY A 271 -22.42 16.61 -1.31
N LYS A 272 -21.14 16.53 -1.72
CA LYS A 272 -20.04 17.39 -1.25
C LYS A 272 -20.25 18.90 -1.39
N ASN A 273 -21.11 19.31 -2.32
CA ASN A 273 -21.37 20.73 -2.63
C ASN A 273 -22.84 21.14 -2.38
N THR A 274 -23.66 20.26 -1.79
CA THR A 274 -25.11 20.50 -1.69
C THR A 274 -25.68 20.42 -0.29
N GLY A 275 -24.94 19.85 0.68
CA GLY A 275 -25.45 19.64 2.05
C GLY A 275 -26.68 18.75 2.12
N LYS A 276 -26.98 17.97 1.06
CA LYS A 276 -28.17 17.10 0.97
C LYS A 276 -27.84 15.67 1.37
N LEU A 277 -28.81 15.02 2.01
CA LEU A 277 -28.78 13.58 2.32
C LEU A 277 -28.78 12.76 1.02
N ILE A 278 -27.77 11.92 0.79
CA ILE A 278 -27.71 11.06 -0.41
C ILE A 278 -27.57 9.60 -0.01
N SER A 279 -28.58 8.81 -0.39
CA SER A 279 -28.77 7.37 -0.10
C SER A 279 -29.16 7.08 1.36
N ASN A 280 -29.82 5.93 1.57
CA ASN A 280 -30.43 5.43 2.82
C ASN A 280 -29.45 5.22 4.00
N LYS A 281 -28.28 5.86 3.99
CA LYS A 281 -27.26 5.84 5.05
C LYS A 281 -26.67 7.26 5.25
N PHE A 282 -27.50 8.15 5.77
CA PHE A 282 -27.20 9.06 6.90
C PHE A 282 -25.88 9.84 6.97
N CYS A 283 -25.29 10.30 5.84
CA CYS A 283 -24.09 11.15 5.90
C CYS A 283 -24.14 12.39 4.99
N PHE A 284 -23.67 13.54 5.49
CA PHE A 284 -23.37 14.74 4.69
C PHE A 284 -21.91 14.76 4.27
N PHE A 285 -21.61 15.39 3.13
CA PHE A 285 -20.25 15.53 2.66
C PHE A 285 -19.92 17.01 2.43
N SER A 286 -18.70 17.43 2.77
CA SER A 286 -18.19 18.78 2.48
C SER A 286 -16.75 18.72 2.00
N THR A 287 -16.35 19.73 1.22
CA THR A 287 -14.96 20.02 0.84
C THR A 287 -14.24 20.90 1.87
N GLU A 288 -14.99 21.50 2.79
CA GLU A 288 -14.50 22.36 3.87
C GLU A 288 -14.99 21.83 5.22
N GLN A 289 -14.14 21.93 6.25
CA GLN A 289 -14.50 21.49 7.59
C GLN A 289 -15.36 22.55 8.27
N GLU A 290 -16.61 22.21 8.61
CA GLU A 290 -17.52 23.11 9.34
C GLU A 290 -17.76 22.57 10.76
N THR A 291 -17.74 23.45 11.76
CA THR A 291 -18.07 23.10 13.15
C THR A 291 -18.93 24.19 13.82
N PRO A 292 -20.23 23.94 14.11
CA PRO A 292 -21.03 22.77 13.73
C PRO A 292 -21.52 22.88 12.26
N PHE A 293 -21.46 21.77 11.53
CA PHE A 293 -22.11 21.66 10.21
C PHE A 293 -23.62 21.82 10.37
N LYS A 294 -24.27 22.63 9.52
CA LYS A 294 -25.73 22.85 9.55
C LYS A 294 -26.43 22.02 8.45
N PRO A 295 -27.08 20.89 8.78
CA PRO A 295 -27.80 20.07 7.81
C PRO A 295 -28.84 20.84 7.00
N ILE A 296 -28.92 20.63 5.68
CA ILE A 296 -30.07 21.06 4.88
C ILE A 296 -31.05 19.88 4.81
N PRO A 297 -32.23 19.94 5.48
CA PRO A 297 -33.18 18.84 5.45
C PRO A 297 -33.65 18.56 4.01
N PRO A 298 -33.88 17.28 3.64
CA PRO A 298 -34.34 16.94 2.30
C PRO A 298 -35.67 17.64 2.01
N LYS A 299 -35.83 18.20 0.79
CA LYS A 299 -37.15 18.57 0.28
C LYS A 299 -38.01 17.31 0.30
N LEU A 300 -39.06 17.29 1.12
CA LEU A 300 -40.07 16.25 1.09
C LEU A 300 -40.53 16.07 -0.37
N PRO A 301 -40.63 14.83 -0.89
CA PRO A 301 -41.09 14.62 -2.25
C PRO A 301 -42.48 15.27 -2.37
N GLY A 302 -42.60 16.23 -3.29
CA GLY A 302 -43.91 16.77 -3.64
C GLY A 302 -44.84 15.63 -4.04
N LYS A 303 -46.13 15.71 -3.68
CA LYS A 303 -47.13 14.71 -4.09
C LYS A 303 -47.00 14.48 -5.60
N ALA A 304 -46.90 13.21 -6.01
CA ALA A 304 -46.83 12.87 -7.42
C ALA A 304 -48.07 13.41 -8.13
N LYS A 305 -47.88 14.11 -9.25
CA LYS A 305 -48.98 14.64 -10.05
C LYS A 305 -49.66 13.50 -10.78
N ALA A 306 -50.99 13.47 -10.74
CA ALA A 306 -51.78 12.53 -11.52
C ALA A 306 -51.50 12.67 -13.02
N THR A 307 -51.70 11.60 -13.76
CA THR A 307 -51.50 11.55 -15.21
C THR A 307 -52.72 10.91 -15.83
N PHE A 308 -53.30 11.62 -16.80
CA PHE A 308 -54.51 11.25 -17.51
C PHE A 308 -54.11 10.72 -18.88
N VAL A 309 -54.53 9.50 -19.21
CA VAL A 309 -54.21 8.86 -20.49
C VAL A 309 -55.45 8.79 -21.35
N TYR A 310 -55.28 9.09 -22.64
CA TYR A 310 -56.30 8.97 -23.66
C TYR A 310 -55.81 8.08 -24.80
N ASP A 311 -56.70 7.39 -25.51
CA ASP A 311 -56.35 6.62 -26.70
C ASP A 311 -56.20 7.51 -27.94
N SER A 312 -55.92 6.90 -29.10
CA SER A 312 -55.79 7.61 -30.38
C SER A 312 -57.05 8.36 -30.82
N ASP A 313 -58.21 7.95 -30.32
CA ASP A 313 -59.51 8.54 -30.63
C ASP A 313 -59.93 9.59 -29.57
N ASN A 314 -59.03 9.95 -28.65
CA ASN A 314 -59.26 10.82 -27.50
C ASN A 314 -60.28 10.28 -26.48
N ASN A 315 -60.55 8.98 -26.44
CA ASN A 315 -61.32 8.39 -25.34
C ASN A 315 -60.47 8.30 -24.09
N PHE A 316 -61.08 8.57 -22.93
CA PHE A 316 -60.38 8.50 -21.65
C PHE A 316 -60.07 7.05 -21.27
N VAL A 317 -58.77 6.74 -21.12
CA VAL A 317 -58.28 5.40 -20.78
C VAL A 317 -58.14 5.24 -19.26
N GLY A 318 -57.70 6.27 -18.55
CA GLY A 318 -57.62 6.22 -17.09
C GLY A 318 -56.76 7.31 -16.44
N GLU A 319 -56.93 7.43 -15.13
CA GLU A 319 -56.13 8.29 -14.25
C GLU A 319 -55.13 7.43 -13.47
N PHE A 320 -53.87 7.85 -13.49
CA PHE A 320 -52.80 7.21 -12.77
C PHE A 320 -52.18 8.19 -11.78
N GLY A 321 -51.83 7.72 -10.59
CA GLY A 321 -51.21 8.59 -9.56
C GLY A 321 -49.83 9.15 -9.92
N SER A 322 -49.26 8.77 -11.07
CA SER A 322 -48.07 9.38 -11.67
C SER A 322 -47.86 8.93 -13.11
N VAL A 323 -47.07 9.69 -13.89
CA VAL A 323 -46.60 9.28 -15.23
C VAL A 323 -45.90 7.94 -15.19
N ARG A 324 -45.17 7.65 -14.10
CA ARG A 324 -44.50 6.35 -13.91
C ARG A 324 -45.49 5.20 -13.76
N ALA A 325 -46.59 5.42 -13.06
CA ALA A 325 -47.65 4.42 -12.90
C ALA A 325 -48.36 4.16 -14.24
N ALA A 326 -48.69 5.22 -14.99
CA ALA A 326 -49.26 5.12 -16.34
C ALA A 326 -48.34 4.37 -17.30
N ALA A 327 -47.06 4.76 -17.37
CA ALA A 327 -46.06 4.13 -18.23
C ALA A 327 -45.88 2.64 -17.93
N LYS A 328 -45.87 2.27 -16.63
CA LYS A 328 -45.78 0.87 -16.21
C LYS A 328 -47.02 0.08 -16.59
N ALA A 329 -48.22 0.64 -16.36
CA ALA A 329 -49.48 -0.04 -16.65
C ALA A 329 -49.66 -0.29 -18.17
N LEU A 330 -49.18 0.64 -19.00
CA LEU A 330 -49.31 0.59 -20.46
C LEU A 330 -48.09 -0.01 -21.16
N ASN A 331 -47.11 -0.50 -20.39
CA ASN A 331 -45.84 -1.04 -20.89
C ASN A 331 -45.09 -0.09 -21.85
N ILE A 332 -45.12 1.20 -21.54
CA ILE A 332 -44.44 2.27 -22.28
C ILE A 332 -43.12 2.61 -21.56
N PRO A 333 -42.00 2.81 -22.27
CA PRO A 333 -40.77 3.28 -21.66
C PRO A 333 -40.99 4.59 -20.91
N LYS A 334 -40.63 4.63 -19.62
CA LYS A 334 -40.84 5.81 -18.76
C LYS A 334 -40.24 7.09 -19.36
N SER A 335 -39.08 6.99 -20.01
CA SER A 335 -38.43 8.12 -20.67
C SER A 335 -39.31 8.71 -21.77
N THR A 336 -39.92 7.87 -22.60
CA THR A 336 -40.85 8.27 -23.66
C THR A 336 -42.12 8.87 -23.08
N ALA A 337 -42.72 8.23 -22.08
CA ALA A 337 -43.90 8.76 -21.41
C ALA A 337 -43.66 10.13 -20.77
N ASN A 338 -42.49 10.35 -20.17
CA ASN A 338 -42.12 11.64 -19.56
C ASN A 338 -41.83 12.74 -20.59
N ALA A 339 -41.27 12.37 -21.75
CA ALA A 339 -40.94 13.34 -22.80
C ALA A 339 -42.19 13.91 -23.47
N HIS A 340 -43.28 13.15 -23.46
CA HIS A 340 -44.50 13.40 -24.23
C HIS A 340 -45.74 13.58 -23.35
N VAL A 341 -45.57 14.26 -22.20
CA VAL A 341 -46.70 14.72 -21.38
C VAL A 341 -47.07 16.14 -21.82
N ASP A 342 -48.36 16.38 -22.08
CA ASP A 342 -48.92 17.67 -22.50
C ASP A 342 -48.45 18.21 -23.86
N ASP A 343 -47.66 17.43 -24.62
CA ASP A 343 -47.12 17.86 -25.91
C ASP A 343 -47.99 17.44 -27.12
N GLY A 344 -49.04 16.66 -26.87
CA GLY A 344 -49.95 16.17 -27.91
C GLY A 344 -49.35 15.09 -28.81
N TYR A 345 -48.22 14.48 -28.42
CA TYR A 345 -47.61 13.40 -29.19
C TYR A 345 -48.29 12.05 -28.91
N LEU A 346 -48.66 11.33 -29.97
CA LEU A 346 -49.29 10.03 -29.87
C LEU A 346 -48.24 8.93 -29.68
N ILE A 347 -48.00 8.55 -28.43
CA ILE A 347 -46.96 7.59 -28.06
C ILE A 347 -47.27 6.22 -28.66
N GLY A 348 -46.37 5.73 -29.52
CA GLY A 348 -46.49 4.42 -30.16
C GLY A 348 -47.74 4.28 -31.04
N GLY A 349 -48.34 5.38 -31.48
CA GLY A 349 -49.58 5.37 -32.24
C GLY A 349 -50.83 5.01 -31.42
N LYS A 350 -50.73 5.00 -30.07
CA LYS A 350 -51.80 4.44 -29.22
C LYS A 350 -52.31 5.36 -28.12
N TYR A 351 -51.44 6.15 -27.48
CA TYR A 351 -51.82 6.87 -26.26
C TYR A 351 -51.29 8.30 -26.19
N TYR A 352 -52.12 9.20 -25.69
CA TYR A 352 -51.75 10.56 -25.28
C TYR A 352 -51.65 10.67 -23.77
N PHE A 353 -50.68 11.44 -23.27
CA PHE A 353 -50.43 11.64 -21.84
C PHE A 353 -50.62 13.11 -21.47
N TYR A 354 -51.41 13.39 -20.43
CA TYR A 354 -51.66 14.75 -19.93
C TYR A 354 -51.51 14.86 -18.42
N SER A 355 -51.07 16.02 -17.93
CA SER A 355 -50.94 16.35 -16.51
C SER A 355 -52.24 16.86 -15.88
N SER A 356 -53.24 17.19 -16.71
CA SER A 356 -54.61 17.54 -16.31
C SER A 356 -55.63 16.75 -17.14
N LYS A 357 -56.81 16.53 -16.58
CA LYS A 357 -57.93 15.93 -17.31
C LYS A 357 -58.39 16.94 -18.38
N LYS A 358 -58.52 16.50 -19.63
CA LYS A 358 -59.21 17.29 -20.67
C LYS A 358 -60.67 17.47 -20.25
N GLU A 359 -61.15 18.69 -20.31
CA GLU A 359 -62.56 19.05 -20.08
C GLU A 359 -63.47 18.51 -21.19
#